data_AF-A0A6A2YB23-F1
#
_entry.id   AF-A0A6A2YB23-F1
#
_cell.length_a   1.000
_cell.length_b   1.000
_cell.length_c   1.000
_cell.angle_alpha   90.00
_cell.angle_beta   90.00
_cell.angle_gamma   90.00
#
_symmetry.space_group_name_H-M   'P 1'
#
loop_
_entity.id
_entity.type
_entity.pdbx_description
1 polymer ?
#
loop_
_entity_poly.entity_id
_entity_poly.type
_entity_poly.pdbx_seq_one_letter_code
_entity_poly.pdbx_strand_id
1 'polypeptide(L)'
;MIFAFLQEEDLYEIDIPLKFIASVGTRVHGLACWFDVLFNGSSVQRWLTTAPGAPTTHWYQIRCVLAQPIYVMAGQEITGRLHMIAHNAQSYTIYLTLSAKMWGPGAEQGGILQTSSCKLDLKEPYYRMSQPQPYTMAQEQQPHQLLQAQDITIHSDDLEEP
;
A
#
# COMPACT_ATOMS: atom_id res chain seq x y z
N MET A 1 12.67 -4.52 12.83
CA MET A 1 14.12 -4.60 12.57
C MET A 1 14.79 -3.45 13.32
N ILE A 2 15.80 -3.71 14.16
CA ILE A 2 16.51 -2.67 14.93
C ILE A 2 17.93 -2.54 14.38
N PHE A 3 18.20 -1.47 13.64
CA PHE A 3 19.48 -1.28 12.94
C PHE A 3 20.70 -1.19 13.85
N ALA A 4 20.53 -0.84 15.14
CA ALA A 4 21.65 -0.76 16.09
C ALA A 4 22.31 -2.10 16.42
N PHE A 5 21.63 -3.23 16.16
CA PHE A 5 22.11 -4.57 16.50
C PHE A 5 22.22 -5.49 15.29
N LEU A 6 21.96 -4.98 14.08
CA LEU A 6 22.07 -5.76 12.85
C LEU A 6 23.51 -5.80 12.37
N GLN A 7 23.91 -6.94 11.84
CA GLN A 7 25.10 -7.07 11.02
C GLN A 7 24.74 -6.91 9.54
N GLU A 8 25.75 -6.72 8.68
CA GLU A 8 25.51 -6.56 7.24
C GLU A 8 24.88 -7.82 6.64
N GLU A 9 25.34 -8.98 7.10
CA GLU A 9 24.94 -10.30 6.62
C GLU A 9 23.46 -10.59 6.88
N ASP A 10 22.89 -9.99 7.94
CA ASP A 10 21.45 -10.08 8.26
C ASP A 10 20.57 -9.44 7.17
N LEU A 11 21.15 -8.59 6.32
CA LEU A 11 20.45 -7.98 5.19
C LEU A 11 20.59 -8.78 3.90
N TYR A 12 21.46 -9.80 3.83
CA TYR A 12 21.56 -10.63 2.61
C TYR A 12 20.32 -11.49 2.40
N GLU A 13 19.68 -11.92 3.49
CA GLU A 13 18.46 -12.72 3.47
C GLU A 13 17.48 -12.22 4.53
N ILE A 14 16.36 -11.61 4.08
CA ILE A 14 15.32 -11.11 4.97
C ILE A 14 14.12 -12.04 4.87
N ASP A 15 13.83 -12.75 5.96
CA ASP A 15 12.69 -13.65 6.06
C ASP A 15 11.56 -13.10 6.95
N ILE A 16 10.39 -12.89 6.37
CA ILE A 16 9.23 -12.32 7.05
C ILE A 16 8.06 -13.33 7.01
N PRO A 17 7.78 -14.04 8.11
CA PRO A 17 6.59 -14.89 8.19
C PRO A 17 5.34 -14.01 8.23
N LEU A 18 4.32 -14.42 7.48
CA LEU A 18 3.08 -13.68 7.33
C LEU A 18 1.93 -14.44 7.97
N LYS A 19 1.11 -13.72 8.75
CA LYS A 19 -0.15 -14.22 9.30
C LYS A 19 -1.17 -13.08 9.36
N PHE A 20 -2.27 -13.25 8.66
CA PHE A 20 -3.38 -12.29 8.60
C PHE A 20 -4.71 -12.99 8.86
N ILE A 21 -5.70 -12.23 9.31
CA ILE A 21 -7.09 -12.65 9.36
C ILE A 21 -7.84 -11.80 8.34
N ALA A 22 -8.51 -12.45 7.38
CA ALA A 22 -9.32 -11.74 6.39
C ALA A 22 -10.51 -11.07 7.09
N SER A 23 -10.64 -9.75 6.97
CA SER A 23 -11.77 -9.02 7.55
C SER A 23 -13.06 -9.20 6.75
N VAL A 24 -12.94 -9.48 5.45
CA VAL A 24 -14.06 -9.64 4.51
C VAL A 24 -13.82 -10.82 3.58
N GLY A 25 -14.89 -11.36 3.01
CA GLY A 25 -14.80 -12.32 1.92
C GLY A 25 -14.35 -11.64 0.64
N THR A 26 -13.21 -12.03 0.06
CA THR A 26 -12.63 -11.36 -1.12
C THR A 26 -11.60 -12.21 -1.85
N ARG A 27 -11.08 -11.65 -2.95
CA ARG A 27 -9.92 -12.13 -3.70
C ARG A 27 -8.68 -11.36 -3.28
N VAL A 28 -7.72 -12.06 -2.70
CA VAL A 28 -6.42 -11.49 -2.35
C VAL A 28 -5.48 -11.64 -3.55
N HIS A 29 -5.14 -10.51 -4.16
CA HIS A 29 -4.31 -10.47 -5.36
C HIS A 29 -2.80 -10.41 -5.06
N GLY A 30 -2.41 -10.13 -3.81
CA GLY A 30 -1.02 -9.88 -3.47
C GLY A 30 -0.84 -9.25 -2.10
N LEU A 31 0.40 -8.81 -1.85
CA LEU A 31 0.82 -8.12 -0.64
C LEU A 31 1.20 -6.68 -0.97
N ALA A 32 0.67 -5.71 -0.22
CA ALA A 32 1.11 -4.33 -0.26
C ALA A 32 2.15 -4.10 0.83
N CYS A 33 3.25 -3.42 0.49
CA CYS A 33 4.38 -3.16 1.37
C CYS A 33 4.69 -1.68 1.39
N TRP A 34 5.02 -1.18 2.57
CA TRP A 34 5.57 0.14 2.85
C TRP A 34 6.55 0.00 4.01
N PHE A 35 7.22 1.09 4.38
CA PHE A 35 8.10 1.11 5.53
C PHE A 35 7.92 2.37 6.35
N ASP A 36 8.26 2.23 7.63
CA ASP A 36 8.36 3.32 8.59
C ASP A 36 9.75 3.28 9.23
N VAL A 37 10.35 4.44 9.44
CA VAL A 37 11.65 4.59 10.11
C VAL A 37 11.48 5.50 11.32
N LEU A 38 11.91 5.00 12.48
CA LEU A 38 12.01 5.80 13.70
C LEU A 38 13.43 6.32 13.87
N PHE A 39 13.59 7.64 13.84
CA PHE A 39 14.78 8.33 14.29
C PHE A 39 14.69 8.51 15.80
N ASN A 40 15.31 7.59 16.53
CA ASN A 40 15.23 7.52 17.99
C ASN A 40 16.23 8.47 18.68
N GLY A 41 16.06 9.78 18.48
CA GLY A 41 16.91 10.81 19.07
C GLY A 41 16.70 10.95 20.59
N SER A 42 17.76 11.32 21.31
CA SER A 42 17.74 11.48 22.78
C SER A 42 16.85 12.62 23.27
N SER A 43 16.68 13.68 22.48
CA SER A 43 15.80 14.81 22.82
C SER A 43 14.40 14.69 22.22
N VAL A 44 14.32 14.28 20.96
CA VAL A 44 13.06 14.17 20.22
C VAL A 44 13.12 12.96 19.29
N GLN A 45 12.05 12.17 19.30
CA GLN A 45 11.82 11.09 18.37
C GLN A 45 11.07 11.59 17.13
N ARG A 46 11.41 11.09 15.95
CA ARG A 46 10.73 11.44 14.69
C ARG A 46 10.47 10.20 13.86
N TRP A 47 9.27 10.13 13.29
CA TRP A 47 8.89 9.08 12.35
C TRP A 47 8.94 9.60 10.93
N LEU A 48 9.51 8.81 10.03
CA LEU A 48 9.26 8.89 8.60
C LEU A 48 8.37 7.70 8.25
N THR A 49 7.21 7.96 7.65
CA THR A 49 6.28 6.92 7.21
C THR A 49 5.99 7.04 5.73
N THR A 50 5.88 5.90 5.07
CA THR A 50 5.42 5.78 3.67
C THR A 50 4.08 5.06 3.58
N ALA A 51 3.41 4.87 4.72
CA ALA A 51 2.18 4.12 4.83
C ALA A 51 1.07 4.69 3.95
N PRO A 52 0.18 3.83 3.42
CA PRO A 52 -1.02 4.31 2.74
C PRO A 52 -1.84 5.18 3.71
N GLY A 53 -2.23 6.37 3.24
CA GLY A 53 -2.94 7.37 4.05
C GLY A 53 -2.06 8.48 4.63
N ALA A 54 -0.72 8.30 4.65
CA ALA A 54 0.22 9.38 4.90
C ALA A 54 0.41 10.26 3.64
N PRO A 55 0.94 11.50 3.78
CA PRO A 55 1.34 12.30 2.63
C PRO A 55 2.26 11.51 1.68
N THR A 56 2.00 11.62 0.38
CA THR A 56 2.74 10.86 -0.63
C THR A 56 4.22 11.25 -0.64
N THR A 57 5.09 10.24 -0.70
CA THR A 57 6.54 10.41 -0.84
C THR A 57 7.01 9.84 -2.18
N HIS A 58 8.25 10.15 -2.58
CA HIS A 58 8.83 9.61 -3.81
C HIS A 58 9.08 8.09 -3.77
N TRP A 59 9.04 7.46 -2.60
CA TRP A 59 9.14 6.01 -2.46
C TRP A 59 7.86 5.28 -2.86
N TYR A 60 6.71 5.96 -2.82
CA TYR A 60 5.38 5.34 -2.98
C TYR A 60 5.23 4.08 -2.11
N GLN A 61 4.44 3.12 -2.56
CA GLN A 61 4.29 1.80 -1.94
C GLN A 61 4.56 0.70 -2.97
N ILE A 62 4.98 -0.48 -2.50
CA ILE A 62 5.22 -1.65 -3.34
C ILE A 62 4.01 -2.56 -3.28
N ARG A 63 3.62 -3.15 -4.42
CA ARG A 63 2.63 -4.23 -4.47
C ARG A 63 3.25 -5.47 -5.09
N CYS A 64 3.39 -6.52 -4.30
CA CYS A 64 3.82 -7.83 -4.73
C CYS A 64 2.59 -8.62 -5.20
N VAL A 65 2.38 -8.72 -6.51
CA VAL A 65 1.19 -9.36 -7.09
C VAL A 65 1.43 -10.85 -7.27
N LEU A 66 0.49 -11.68 -6.82
CA LEU A 66 0.50 -13.13 -7.00
C LEU A 66 0.20 -13.49 -8.46
N ALA A 67 0.71 -14.62 -8.92
CA ALA A 67 0.35 -15.14 -10.25
C ALA A 67 -1.14 -15.48 -10.34
N GLN A 68 -1.68 -16.09 -9.28
CA GLN A 68 -3.10 -16.39 -9.14
C GLN A 68 -3.64 -15.83 -7.82
N PRO A 69 -4.73 -15.04 -7.81
CA PRO A 69 -5.36 -14.59 -6.57
C PRO A 69 -5.90 -15.76 -5.74
N ILE A 70 -5.81 -15.65 -4.41
CA ILE A 70 -6.44 -16.60 -3.48
C ILE A 70 -7.79 -16.07 -2.99
N TYR A 71 -8.75 -16.96 -2.81
CA TYR A 71 -10.08 -16.62 -2.31
C TYR A 71 -10.16 -16.87 -0.82
N VAL A 72 -10.68 -15.89 -0.10
CA VAL A 72 -10.82 -15.95 1.37
C VAL A 72 -12.22 -15.53 1.79
N MET A 73 -12.68 -16.09 2.91
CA MET A 73 -13.89 -15.70 3.64
C MET A 73 -13.53 -14.79 4.81
N ALA A 74 -14.52 -14.03 5.30
CA ALA A 74 -14.34 -13.25 6.52
C ALA A 74 -14.00 -14.17 7.71
N GLY A 75 -13.01 -13.76 8.50
CA GLY A 75 -12.46 -14.54 9.62
C GLY A 75 -11.49 -15.66 9.22
N GLN A 76 -11.25 -15.90 7.92
CA GLN A 76 -10.32 -16.92 7.48
C GLN A 76 -8.87 -16.50 7.68
N GLU A 77 -8.04 -17.42 8.19
CA GLU A 77 -6.61 -17.19 8.37
C GLU A 77 -5.86 -17.32 7.04
N ILE A 78 -5.02 -16.33 6.75
CA ILE A 78 -4.05 -16.33 5.65
C ILE A 78 -2.67 -16.43 6.28
N THR A 79 -1.87 -17.39 5.82
CA THR A 79 -0.47 -17.56 6.23
C THR A 79 0.44 -17.40 5.03
N GLY A 80 1.72 -17.17 5.26
CA GLY A 80 2.65 -17.03 4.15
C GLY A 80 4.06 -16.67 4.58
N ARG A 81 4.86 -16.32 3.59
CA ARG A 81 6.25 -15.92 3.76
C ARG A 81 6.60 -14.90 2.67
N LEU A 82 7.13 -13.75 3.09
CA LEU A 82 7.82 -12.80 2.22
C LEU A 82 9.31 -12.98 2.46
N HIS A 83 10.00 -13.56 1.49
CA HIS A 83 11.41 -13.87 1.58
C HIS A 83 12.19 -13.07 0.54
N MET A 84 13.16 -12.27 0.98
CA MET A 84 13.92 -11.38 0.13
C MET A 84 15.39 -11.79 0.16
N ILE A 85 15.98 -12.05 -1.02
CA ILE A 85 17.38 -12.45 -1.16
C ILE A 85 18.12 -11.39 -1.95
N ALA A 86 19.16 -10.82 -1.35
CA ALA A 86 20.02 -9.82 -1.99
C ALA A 86 20.79 -10.44 -3.17
N HIS A 87 21.04 -9.64 -4.20
CA HIS A 87 21.88 -10.04 -5.33
C HIS A 87 22.78 -8.88 -5.80
N ASN A 88 23.75 -9.23 -6.64
CA ASN A 88 24.84 -8.36 -7.10
C ASN A 88 24.41 -7.07 -7.83
N ALA A 89 23.15 -6.96 -8.25
CA ALA A 89 22.61 -5.75 -8.87
C ALA A 89 22.12 -4.70 -7.84
N GLN A 90 22.60 -4.77 -6.59
CA GLN A 90 22.22 -3.89 -5.49
C GLN A 90 20.71 -3.87 -5.24
N SER A 91 20.08 -5.04 -5.32
CA SER A 91 18.64 -5.21 -5.12
C SER A 91 18.32 -6.58 -4.54
N TYR A 92 17.03 -6.89 -4.43
CA TYR A 92 16.51 -8.13 -3.89
C TYR A 92 15.60 -8.85 -4.88
N THR A 93 15.75 -10.17 -4.92
CA THR A 93 14.71 -11.05 -5.43
C THR A 93 13.72 -11.34 -4.31
N ILE A 94 12.45 -11.04 -4.56
CA ILE A 94 11.34 -11.30 -3.64
C ILE A 94 10.69 -12.63 -4.01
N TYR A 95 10.55 -13.52 -3.04
CA TYR A 95 9.74 -14.73 -3.08
C TYR A 95 8.57 -14.55 -2.12
N LEU A 96 7.36 -14.43 -2.67
CA LEU A 96 6.13 -14.34 -1.89
C LEU A 96 5.37 -15.65 -2.00
N THR A 97 4.91 -16.18 -0.86
CA THR A 97 3.92 -17.24 -0.81
C THR A 97 2.80 -16.82 0.14
N LEU A 98 1.55 -16.99 -0.29
CA LEU A 98 0.36 -16.79 0.53
C LEU A 98 -0.54 -18.02 0.43
N SER A 99 -1.06 -18.45 1.57
CA SER A 99 -1.88 -19.64 1.73
C SER A 99 -3.12 -19.33 2.58
N ALA A 100 -4.30 -19.66 2.07
CA ALA A 100 -5.55 -19.59 2.85
C ALA A 100 -5.74 -20.92 3.60
N LYS A 101 -5.89 -20.87 4.92
CA LYS A 101 -6.17 -22.07 5.73
C LYS A 101 -7.59 -22.57 5.50
N MET A 102 -7.83 -23.85 5.74
CA MET A 102 -9.18 -24.41 5.78
C MET A 102 -10.05 -23.63 6.78
N TRP A 103 -11.32 -23.48 6.44
CA TRP A 103 -12.27 -22.63 7.17
C TRP A 103 -13.64 -23.30 7.21
N GLY A 104 -14.36 -23.09 8.32
CA GLY A 104 -15.73 -23.60 8.54
C GLY A 104 -15.81 -24.78 9.52
N PRO A 105 -17.04 -25.20 9.88
CA PRO A 105 -17.26 -26.33 10.78
C PRO A 105 -16.67 -27.63 10.21
N GLY A 106 -15.84 -28.32 10.98
CA GLY A 106 -15.19 -29.57 10.55
C GLY A 106 -13.89 -29.39 9.77
N ALA A 107 -13.41 -28.15 9.58
CA ALA A 107 -12.07 -27.90 9.06
C ALA A 107 -11.00 -28.42 10.04
N GLU A 108 -10.07 -29.21 9.54
CA GLU A 108 -8.86 -29.57 10.29
C GLU A 108 -8.06 -28.31 10.64
N GLN A 109 -7.81 -28.10 11.93
CA GLN A 109 -6.99 -26.96 12.38
C GLN A 109 -5.58 -27.11 11.81
N GLY A 110 -5.27 -26.32 10.78
CA GLY A 110 -3.96 -26.30 10.13
C GLY A 110 -3.94 -26.70 8.66
N GLY A 111 -5.04 -27.24 8.12
CA GLY A 111 -5.14 -27.57 6.69
C GLY A 111 -5.00 -26.33 5.81
N ILE A 112 -4.41 -26.48 4.63
CA ILE A 112 -4.26 -25.41 3.62
C ILE A 112 -5.26 -25.69 2.48
N LEU A 113 -6.10 -24.72 2.17
CA LEU A 113 -7.10 -24.82 1.10
C LEU A 113 -6.56 -24.35 -0.25
N GLN A 114 -5.81 -23.24 -0.24
CA GLN A 114 -5.26 -22.61 -1.44
C GLN A 114 -3.87 -22.07 -1.11
N THR A 115 -2.96 -22.17 -2.06
CA THR A 115 -1.64 -21.54 -2.01
C THR A 115 -1.34 -20.89 -3.35
N SER A 116 -0.72 -19.72 -3.32
CA SER A 116 -0.20 -19.04 -4.49
C SER A 116 1.14 -18.40 -4.14
N SER A 117 2.04 -18.43 -5.11
CA SER A 117 3.39 -17.90 -4.95
C SER A 117 3.81 -17.08 -6.17
N CYS A 118 4.72 -16.15 -5.98
CA CYS A 118 5.37 -15.43 -7.06
C CYS A 118 6.84 -15.13 -6.75
N LYS A 119 7.61 -14.90 -7.81
CA LYS A 119 8.98 -14.43 -7.78
C LYS A 119 9.02 -13.08 -8.48
N LEU A 120 9.54 -12.05 -7.83
CA LEU A 120 9.62 -10.68 -8.33
C LEU A 120 11.05 -10.17 -8.17
N ASP A 121 11.55 -9.41 -9.13
CA ASP A 121 12.83 -8.71 -9.01
C ASP A 121 12.55 -7.25 -8.65
N LEU A 122 13.06 -6.81 -7.50
CA LEU A 122 12.88 -5.45 -7.03
C LEU A 122 13.71 -4.43 -7.84
N LYS A 123 14.68 -4.90 -8.63
CA LYS A 123 15.49 -4.05 -9.53
C LYS A 123 14.70 -3.53 -10.72
N GLU A 124 13.68 -4.28 -11.16
CA GLU A 124 12.83 -4.00 -12.32
C GLU A 124 11.37 -3.76 -11.92
N PRO A 125 11.07 -2.72 -11.10
CA PRO A 125 9.71 -2.45 -10.66
C PRO A 125 8.87 -1.81 -11.77
N TYR A 126 7.59 -2.19 -11.81
CA TYR A 126 6.61 -1.57 -12.69
C TYR A 126 6.05 -0.27 -12.08
N TYR A 127 6.53 0.88 -12.55
CA TYR A 127 6.05 2.20 -12.11
C TYR A 127 4.71 2.58 -12.75
N ARG A 128 3.60 2.23 -12.09
CA ARG A 128 2.25 2.54 -12.60
C ARG A 128 1.98 4.05 -12.71
N MET A 129 2.52 4.87 -11.82
CA MET A 129 2.23 6.31 -11.76
C MET A 129 2.93 7.11 -12.87
N SER A 130 4.00 6.58 -13.45
CA SER A 130 4.69 7.20 -14.59
C SER A 130 4.06 6.82 -15.94
N GLN A 131 3.08 5.91 -15.94
CA GLN A 131 2.38 5.54 -17.17
C GLN A 131 1.22 6.49 -17.47
N PRO A 132 0.99 6.85 -18.74
CA PRO A 132 -0.20 7.60 -19.13
C PRO A 132 -1.45 6.81 -18.74
N GLN A 133 -2.30 7.38 -17.89
CA GLN A 133 -3.58 6.79 -17.52
C GLN A 133 -4.53 6.87 -18.72
N PRO A 134 -5.05 5.75 -19.26
CA PRO A 134 -5.95 5.77 -20.42
C PRO A 134 -7.36 6.29 -20.11
N TYR A 135 -7.70 6.58 -18.84
CA TYR A 135 -9.00 7.08 -18.45
C TYR A 135 -8.89 8.14 -17.35
N THR A 136 -9.09 9.41 -17.70
CA THR A 136 -9.53 10.42 -16.74
C THR A 136 -10.94 10.07 -16.30
N MET A 137 -11.10 9.48 -15.10
CA MET A 137 -12.40 9.51 -14.44
C MET A 137 -12.71 10.98 -14.14
N ALA A 138 -13.68 11.54 -14.86
CA ALA A 138 -14.27 12.82 -14.50
C ALA A 138 -14.79 12.68 -13.06
N GLN A 139 -14.18 13.40 -12.12
CA GLN A 139 -14.77 13.56 -10.79
C GLN A 139 -16.14 14.20 -10.98
N GLU A 140 -17.21 13.45 -10.70
CA GLU A 140 -18.52 14.03 -10.39
C GLU A 140 -18.32 14.96 -9.17
N GLN A 141 -18.11 16.25 -9.45
CA GLN A 141 -18.22 17.30 -8.46
C GLN A 141 -19.69 17.39 -8.04
N GLN A 142 -19.98 17.04 -6.79
CA GLN A 142 -21.25 17.42 -6.18
C GLN A 142 -21.33 18.96 -6.08
N PRO A 143 -22.43 19.60 -6.52
CA PRO A 143 -22.60 21.03 -6.39
C PRO A 143 -23.15 21.37 -4.99
N HIS A 144 -22.27 21.79 -4.09
CA HIS A 144 -22.66 22.55 -2.91
C HIS A 144 -21.96 23.90 -2.93
N GLN A 145 -22.65 24.92 -3.46
CA GLN A 145 -22.70 26.29 -2.95
C GLN A 145 -23.56 27.15 -3.90
N LEU A 146 -24.86 27.14 -3.67
CA LEU A 146 -25.77 28.15 -4.21
C LEU A 146 -26.27 28.98 -3.01
N LEU A 147 -25.53 30.02 -2.66
CA LEU A 147 -25.98 31.14 -1.83
C LEU A 147 -24.90 32.24 -1.90
N GLN A 148 -24.91 33.01 -2.98
CA GLN A 148 -24.46 34.40 -2.96
C GLN A 148 -25.40 35.23 -3.84
N ALA A 149 -25.70 36.42 -3.33
CA ALA A 149 -26.91 37.19 -3.53
C ALA A 149 -27.13 37.70 -4.96
N GLN A 150 -28.41 37.95 -5.27
CA GLN A 150 -28.93 38.53 -6.50
C GLN A 150 -28.42 39.96 -6.74
N ASP A 151 -28.19 40.23 -8.03
CA ASP A 151 -27.91 41.48 -8.74
C ASP A 151 -28.65 42.73 -8.25
N ILE A 152 -27.99 43.91 -8.36
CA ILE A 152 -28.53 45.07 -9.10
C ILE A 152 -27.37 45.88 -9.72
N THR A 153 -27.39 46.02 -11.06
CA THR A 153 -26.59 46.98 -11.84
C THR A 153 -27.38 48.27 -12.06
N ILE A 154 -26.86 49.46 -11.73
CA ILE A 154 -27.32 50.74 -12.31
C ILE A 154 -26.14 51.70 -12.50
N HIS A 155 -26.00 52.21 -13.73
CA HIS A 155 -25.11 53.28 -14.20
C HIS A 155 -25.55 54.66 -13.66
N SER A 156 -24.62 55.53 -13.28
CA SER A 156 -24.69 56.99 -13.44
C SER A 156 -23.29 57.58 -13.31
N ASP A 157 -22.77 58.13 -14.41
CA ASP A 157 -21.73 59.16 -14.39
C ASP A 157 -22.33 60.48 -13.85
N ASP A 158 -21.43 61.39 -13.48
CA ASP A 158 -21.63 62.80 -13.11
C ASP A 158 -22.08 63.11 -11.67
N LEU A 159 -21.17 63.70 -10.89
CA LEU A 159 -21.23 65.14 -10.55
C LEU A 159 -20.03 65.55 -9.67
N GLU A 160 -19.42 66.67 -10.06
CA GLU A 160 -18.29 67.39 -9.45
C GLU A 160 -18.52 67.82 -7.98
N GLU A 161 -17.38 67.94 -7.27
CA GLU A 161 -17.15 68.68 -6.01
C GLU A 161 -17.66 70.14 -6.07
N PRO A 162 -17.84 70.86 -4.93
CA PRO A 162 -16.95 70.89 -3.76
C PRO A 162 -17.58 70.65 -2.38
#